data_AF-A0AAX3ZHI4-F1
#
_entry.id   AF-A0AAX3ZHI4-F1
#
_cell.length_a   1.000
_cell.length_b   1.000
_cell.length_c   1.000
_cell.angle_alpha   90.00
_cell.angle_beta   90.00
_cell.angle_gamma   90.00
#
_symmetry.space_group_name_H-M   'P 1'
#
loop_
_entity.id
_entity.type
_entity.pdbx_description
1 polymer ?
#
loop_
_entity_poly.entity_id
_entity_poly.type
_entity_poly.pdbx_seq_one_letter_code
_entity_poly.pdbx_strand_id
1 'polypeptide(L)' 'MKAPHSALCVEEAEDTVKELRAALAEAGITLPSLGLDPVSLAREAPCPLIELGRCSVETAQRLAAVLR' A
#
# COMPACT_ATOMS: atom_id res chain seq x y z
N MET A 1 -3.78 -22.09 -6.84
CA MET A 1 -2.65 -22.26 -5.90
C MET A 1 -2.03 -20.88 -5.71
N LYS A 2 -2.26 -20.26 -4.55
CA LYS A 2 -1.85 -18.88 -4.27
C LYS A 2 -0.32 -18.87 -4.21
N ALA A 3 0.34 -18.09 -5.06
CA ALA A 3 1.79 -17.93 -5.00
C ALA A 3 2.17 -17.64 -3.53
N PRO A 4 3.21 -18.28 -2.98
CA PRO A 4 3.69 -17.93 -1.66
C PRO A 4 3.90 -16.42 -1.62
N HIS A 5 3.68 -15.79 -0.46
CA HIS A 5 3.89 -14.35 -0.20
C HIS A 5 5.34 -13.85 -0.53
N SER A 6 6.17 -14.66 -1.18
CA SER A 6 7.62 -14.52 -1.36
C SER A 6 8.07 -14.09 -2.76
N ALA A 7 7.17 -13.75 -3.69
CA ALA A 7 7.60 -13.44 -5.07
C ALA A 7 6.73 -12.39 -5.79
N LEU A 8 6.21 -11.37 -5.07
CA LEU A 8 5.87 -10.14 -5.80
C LEU A 8 7.19 -9.46 -6.17
N CYS A 9 7.42 -9.18 -7.45
CA CYS A 9 8.56 -8.36 -7.85
C CYS A 9 8.41 -6.95 -7.26
N VAL A 10 9.53 -6.30 -6.93
CA VAL A 10 9.51 -4.92 -6.39
C VAL A 10 8.77 -3.98 -7.33
N GLU A 11 8.94 -4.13 -8.65
CA GLU A 11 8.23 -3.37 -9.68
C GLU A 11 6.70 -3.53 -9.58
N GLU A 12 6.20 -4.76 -9.42
CA GLU A 12 4.76 -5.02 -9.27
C GLU A 12 4.22 -4.37 -7.97
N ALA A 13 5.04 -4.34 -6.92
CA ALA A 13 4.67 -3.71 -5.67
C ALA A 13 4.64 -2.18 -5.79
N GLU A 14 5.60 -1.58 -6.49
CA GLU A 14 5.62 -0.14 -6.79
C GLU A 14 4.42 0.27 -7.65
N ASP A 15 4.07 -0.52 -8.66
CA ASP A 15 2.90 -0.27 -9.50
C ASP A 15 1.61 -0.38 -8.70
N THR A 16 1.48 -1.39 -7.84
CA THR A 16 0.36 -1.50 -6.89
C THR A 16 0.24 -0.26 -5.99
N VAL A 17 1.37 0.28 -5.49
CA VAL A 17 1.38 1.52 -4.68
C VAL A 17 0.90 2.72 -5.50
N LYS A 18 1.30 2.84 -6.77
CA LYS A 18 0.84 3.93 -7.66
C LYS A 18 -0.67 3.83 -7.91
N GLU A 19 -1.17 2.64 -8.22
CA GLU A 19 -2.60 2.40 -8.44
C GLU A 19 -3.42 2.72 -7.18
N LEU A 20 -2.99 2.23 -6.02
CA LEU A 20 -3.64 2.52 -4.75
C LEU A 20 -3.64 4.03 -4.44
N ARG A 21 -2.52 4.72 -4.71
CA ARG A 21 -2.45 6.18 -4.54
C ARG A 21 -3.44 6.90 -5.44
N ALA A 22 -3.56 6.49 -6.70
CA ALA A 22 -4.50 7.08 -7.64
C ALA A 22 -5.95 6.88 -7.18
N ALA A 23 -6.33 5.64 -6.83
CA ALA A 23 -7.67 5.32 -6.35
C ALA A 23 -8.05 6.10 -5.08
N LEU A 24 -7.12 6.25 -4.13
CA LEU A 24 -7.35 7.06 -2.93
C LEU A 24 -7.51 8.55 -3.29
N ALA A 25 -6.72 9.07 -4.22
CA ALA A 25 -6.81 10.45 -4.66
C ALA A 25 -8.15 10.75 -5.35
N GLU A 26 -8.68 9.81 -6.15
CA GLU A 26 -10.03 9.91 -6.74
C GLU A 26 -11.13 10.00 -5.68
N ALA A 27 -10.93 9.31 -4.54
CA ALA A 27 -11.82 9.41 -3.38
C ALA A 27 -11.54 10.64 -2.48
N GLY A 28 -10.63 11.54 -2.88
CA GLY A 28 -10.25 12.73 -2.10
C GLY A 28 -9.44 12.41 -0.85
N ILE A 29 -8.82 11.24 -0.77
CA ILE A 29 -7.99 10.77 0.35
C ILE A 29 -6.52 10.86 -0.05
N THR A 30 -5.70 11.44 0.82
CA THR A 30 -4.24 11.46 0.64
C THR A 30 -3.56 10.77 1.82
N LEU A 31 -2.70 9.81 1.51
CA LEU A 31 -1.82 9.15 2.46
C LEU A 31 -0.36 9.45 2.05
N PRO A 32 0.27 10.49 2.64
CA PRO A 32 1.61 10.90 2.24
C PRO A 32 2.68 9.85 2.57
N SER A 33 2.43 9.03 3.60
CA SER A 33 3.27 7.89 4.00
C SER A 33 3.09 6.65 3.12
N LEU A 34 2.10 6.61 2.22
CA LEU A 34 1.83 5.41 1.43
C LEU A 34 3.06 5.03 0.58
N GLY A 35 3.57 3.81 0.76
CA GLY A 35 4.80 3.37 0.09
C GLY A 35 5.08 1.89 0.30
N LEU A 36 6.29 1.46 -0.07
CA LEU A 36 6.79 0.13 0.29
C LEU A 36 7.50 0.19 1.63
N ASP A 37 7.30 -0.84 2.44
CA ASP A 37 8.00 -0.99 3.71
C ASP A 37 9.48 -1.31 3.43
N PRO A 38 10.42 -0.44 3.84
CA PRO A 38 11.84 -0.61 3.53
C PRO A 38 12.45 -1.84 4.21
N VAL A 39 11.89 -2.26 5.35
CA VAL A 39 12.38 -3.45 6.07
C VAL A 39 12.06 -4.72 5.27
N SER A 40 10.88 -4.79 4.67
CA SER A 40 10.45 -5.89 3.81
C SER A 40 11.29 -6.06 2.55
N LEU A 41 11.82 -4.94 2.02
CA LEU A 41 12.72 -4.90 0.88
C LEU A 41 14.16 -5.30 1.24
N ALA A 42 14.60 -5.00 2.46
CA ALA A 42 15.94 -5.31 2.94
C ALA A 42 16.16 -6.80 3.32
N ARG A 43 15.13 -7.65 3.21
CA ARG A 43 15.22 -9.08 3.54
C ARG A 43 16.03 -9.85 2.50
N GLU A 44 16.76 -10.87 2.95
CA GLU A 44 17.55 -11.77 2.08
C GLU A 44 16.69 -12.47 1.01
N ALA A 45 15.42 -12.73 1.33
CA ALA A 45 14.37 -13.02 0.37
C ALA A 45 13.32 -11.90 0.45
N PRO A 46 13.35 -10.91 -0.47
CA PRO A 46 12.43 -9.78 -0.43
C PRO A 46 10.97 -10.23 -0.50
N CYS A 47 10.13 -9.66 0.37
CA CYS A 47 8.69 -9.83 0.31
C CYS A 47 8.03 -8.45 0.44
N PRO A 48 7.89 -7.68 -0.66
CA PRO A 48 7.44 -6.30 -0.59
C PRO A 48 6.11 -6.17 0.17
N LEU A 49 6.11 -5.39 1.23
CA LEU A 49 4.91 -5.01 1.97
C LEU A 49 4.57 -3.54 1.66
N ILE A 50 3.29 -3.21 1.64
CA ILE A 50 2.82 -1.84 1.46
C ILE A 50 2.62 -1.19 2.84
N GLU A 51 3.31 -0.10 3.07
CA GLU A 51 3.21 0.76 4.25
C GLU A 51 2.09 1.79 4.00
N LEU A 52 1.01 1.75 4.78
CA LEU A 52 -0.12 2.69 4.63
C LEU A 52 0.07 3.95 5.50
N GLY A 53 0.87 3.84 6.56
CA GLY A 53 1.12 4.83 7.59
C GLY A 53 -0.07 5.18 8.46
N ARG A 54 0.06 6.32 9.15
CA ARG A 54 -0.95 6.83 10.08
C ARG A 54 -1.86 7.79 9.36
N CYS A 55 -3.16 7.66 9.58
CA CYS A 55 -4.16 8.58 9.07
C CYS A 55 -4.93 9.24 10.23
N SER A 56 -5.51 10.42 9.98
CA SER A 56 -6.38 11.08 10.95
C SER A 56 -7.70 10.30 11.12
N VAL A 57 -8.44 10.56 12.19
CA VAL A 57 -9.78 9.95 12.39
C VAL A 57 -10.72 10.29 11.22
N GLU A 58 -10.67 11.52 10.72
CA GLU A 58 -11.46 11.94 9.56
C GLU A 58 -11.06 11.13 8.31
N THR A 59 -9.76 11.01 8.05
CA THR A 59 -9.25 10.23 6.92
C THR A 59 -9.64 8.75 7.04
N ALA A 60 -9.58 8.17 8.24
CA ALA A 60 -9.97 6.79 8.50
C ALA A 60 -11.48 6.58 8.25
N GLN A 61 -12.32 7.54 8.61
CA GLN A 61 -13.76 7.50 8.33
C GLN A 61 -14.04 7.57 6.82
N ARG A 62 -13.37 8.47 6.09
CA ARG A 62 -13.48 8.55 4.63
C ARG A 62 -13.05 7.25 3.97
N LEU A 63 -11.92 6.68 4.40
CA LEU A 63 -11.43 5.39 3.90
C LEU A 63 -12.44 4.27 4.16
N ALA A 64 -12.98 4.19 5.37
CA ALA A 64 -14.01 3.21 5.72
C ALA A 64 -15.31 3.38 4.92
N ALA A 65 -15.63 4.59 4.46
CA ALA A 65 -16.80 4.83 3.61
C ALA A 65 -16.60 4.34 2.17
N VAL A 66 -15.37 4.41 1.64
CA VAL A 66 -15.02 3.93 0.29
C VAL A 66 -14.94 2.41 0.22
N LEU A 67 -14.54 1.75 1.31
CA LEU A 67 -14.36 0.30 1.37
C LEU A 67 -15.65 -0.50 1.67
N ARG A 68 -16.76 0.16 2.00
CA ARG A 68 -18.07 -0.47 2.24
C ARG A 68 -18.86 -0.57 0.94
#